data_AF-A0A2T6F967-F1
#
_entry.id   AF-A0A2T6F967-F1
#
_cell.length_a   1.000
_cell.length_b   1.000
_cell.length_c   1.000
_cell.angle_alpha   90.00
_cell.angle_beta   90.00
_cell.angle_gamma   90.00
#
_symmetry.space_group_name_H-M   'P 1'
#
loop_
_entity.id
_entity.type
_entity.pdbx_description
1 polymer ?
#
loop_
_entity_poly.entity_id
_entity_poly.type
_entity_poly.pdbx_seq_one_letter_code
_entity_poly.pdbx_strand_id
1 'polypeptide(L)'
;MNIVLTKEQTFTVRAGVNAIHGLRVVGEWEGLTKLEAPSGDHLIIVADGGQLVKGSDALLHNLRHGLSHDRFITVPETELPNGLVVPSFQVGQYVSTKGDDGKLSILADATPWVCINYSDAKSACETTGYKLITETQWLAIAFNASQQDANWTGGKVGEGKLFQGIRKGNVNSAQPGNYTPTNSDEQRWLTLSNGERICDLSGNVWQWVFDDVQGNEQGLIAKAFASDSPSITAVPYPSEKKGMGYRPKADADWSGNALIRGGYWGSVDYAGAFDLDCGWPGYGGDYVGFRCTK
;
A
#
# COMPACT_ATOMS: atom_id res chain seq x y z
N MET A 1 59.21 -17.74 -17.70
CA MET A 1 57.99 -17.06 -17.20
C MET A 1 57.43 -17.94 -16.11
N ASN A 2 57.48 -17.50 -14.85
CA ASN A 2 56.89 -18.26 -13.75
C ASN A 2 55.41 -17.91 -13.69
N ILE A 3 54.56 -18.90 -13.94
CA ILE A 3 53.10 -18.76 -13.85
C ILE A 3 52.68 -19.43 -12.55
N VAL A 4 52.03 -18.69 -11.66
CA VAL A 4 51.39 -19.22 -10.46
C VAL A 4 49.91 -19.37 -10.74
N LEU A 5 49.41 -20.60 -10.67
CA LEU A 5 47.99 -20.92 -10.77
C LEU A 5 47.44 -21.04 -9.35
N THR A 6 46.63 -20.07 -8.93
CA THR A 6 45.88 -20.10 -7.68
C THR A 6 44.44 -20.51 -7.97
N LYS A 7 43.94 -21.52 -7.26
CA LYS A 7 42.53 -21.94 -7.34
C LYS A 7 41.75 -21.16 -6.28
N GLU A 8 40.90 -20.25 -6.72
CA GLU A 8 40.06 -19.46 -5.81
C GLU A 8 38.69 -20.11 -5.66
N GLN A 9 38.23 -20.26 -4.42
CA GLN A 9 36.88 -20.74 -4.12
C GLN A 9 35.95 -19.53 -4.03
N THR A 10 34.90 -19.51 -4.85
CA THR A 10 33.85 -18.50 -4.80
C THR A 10 32.55 -19.09 -4.25
N PHE A 11 31.78 -18.22 -3.62
CA PHE A 11 30.53 -18.56 -2.94
C PHE A 11 29.38 -17.81 -3.60
N THR A 12 28.20 -18.43 -3.52
CA THR A 12 26.94 -17.79 -3.86
C THR A 12 26.11 -17.68 -2.60
N VAL A 13 25.73 -16.46 -2.22
CA VAL A 13 24.74 -16.24 -1.15
C VAL A 13 23.38 -16.10 -1.79
N ARG A 14 22.40 -16.86 -1.30
CA ARG A 14 21.01 -16.81 -1.78
C ARG A 14 20.06 -16.33 -0.69
N ALA A 15 19.12 -15.49 -1.09
CA ALA A 15 17.98 -15.08 -0.26
C ALA A 15 16.71 -15.19 -1.12
N GLY A 16 15.97 -16.30 -0.95
CA GLY A 16 14.86 -16.65 -1.84
C GLY A 16 15.34 -16.90 -3.28
N VAL A 17 14.78 -16.17 -4.24
CA VAL A 17 15.16 -16.25 -5.67
C VAL A 17 16.42 -15.47 -6.01
N ASN A 18 16.89 -14.58 -5.13
CA ASN A 18 18.05 -13.73 -5.39
C ASN A 18 19.33 -14.46 -5.04
N ALA A 19 20.36 -14.18 -5.81
CA ALA A 19 21.68 -14.74 -5.61
C ALA A 19 22.74 -13.65 -5.86
N ILE A 20 23.69 -13.54 -4.94
CA ILE A 20 24.94 -12.83 -5.19
C ILE A 20 26.01 -13.88 -5.43
N HIS A 21 26.56 -13.87 -6.63
CA HIS A 21 27.60 -14.78 -7.08
C HIS A 21 29.00 -14.18 -6.91
N GLY A 22 30.02 -15.04 -6.89
CA GLY A 22 31.41 -14.60 -6.95
C GLY A 22 31.97 -14.03 -5.65
N LEU A 23 31.28 -14.26 -4.52
CA LEU A 23 31.76 -13.82 -3.21
C LEU A 23 32.95 -14.67 -2.75
N ARG A 24 33.85 -14.09 -1.97
CA ARG A 24 35.03 -14.76 -1.42
C ARG A 24 35.06 -14.60 0.09
N VAL A 25 35.49 -15.63 0.80
CA VAL A 25 35.79 -15.49 2.23
C VAL A 25 37.05 -14.63 2.38
N VAL A 26 36.92 -13.52 3.10
CA VAL A 26 38.02 -12.60 3.38
C VAL A 26 38.34 -12.48 4.88
N GLY A 27 37.55 -13.13 5.73
CA GLY A 27 37.82 -13.20 7.18
C GLY A 27 36.82 -14.07 7.91
N GLU A 28 37.28 -14.68 9.01
CA GLU A 28 36.46 -15.50 9.90
C GLU A 28 36.82 -15.17 11.35
N TRP A 29 35.81 -14.96 12.20
CA TRP A 29 35.99 -14.67 13.63
C TRP A 29 34.72 -14.97 14.42
N GLU A 30 34.85 -15.53 15.63
CA GLU A 30 33.73 -15.69 16.58
C GLU A 30 32.47 -16.37 15.99
N GLY A 31 32.65 -17.34 15.08
CA GLY A 31 31.53 -18.01 14.40
C GLY A 31 30.89 -17.19 13.27
N LEU A 32 31.51 -16.10 12.85
CA LEU A 32 31.12 -15.26 11.72
C LEU A 32 32.09 -15.43 10.55
N THR A 33 31.55 -15.34 9.35
CA THR A 33 32.30 -15.34 8.08
C THR A 33 32.01 -14.04 7.33
N LYS A 34 33.07 -13.31 6.96
CA LYS A 34 32.98 -12.16 6.05
C LYS A 34 33.20 -12.62 4.62
N LEU A 35 32.18 -12.40 3.81
CA LEU A 35 32.19 -12.61 2.37
C LEU A 35 32.33 -11.26 1.66
N GLU A 36 33.20 -11.16 0.66
CA GLU A 36 33.43 -9.93 -0.10
C GLU A 36 33.31 -10.17 -1.59
N ALA A 37 32.65 -9.23 -2.28
CA ALA A 37 32.53 -9.19 -3.73
C ALA A 37 33.78 -8.54 -4.34
N PRO A 38 34.04 -8.74 -5.64
CA PRO A 38 35.15 -8.05 -6.33
C PRO A 38 35.09 -6.52 -6.26
N SER A 39 33.91 -5.94 -6.00
CA SER A 39 33.73 -4.49 -5.79
C SER A 39 34.23 -3.99 -4.43
N GLY A 40 34.55 -4.89 -3.49
CA GLY A 40 34.85 -4.56 -2.09
C GLY A 40 33.61 -4.51 -1.18
N ASP A 41 32.41 -4.68 -1.73
CA ASP A 41 31.21 -4.81 -0.91
C ASP A 41 31.19 -6.14 -0.17
N HIS A 42 30.61 -6.16 1.04
CA HIS A 42 30.71 -7.34 1.90
C HIS A 42 29.38 -7.76 2.54
N LEU A 43 29.35 -9.01 3.00
CA LEU A 43 28.35 -9.60 3.86
C LEU A 43 29.07 -10.25 5.06
N ILE A 44 28.43 -10.23 6.22
CA ILE A 44 28.85 -10.94 7.42
C ILE A 44 27.73 -11.91 7.73
N ILE A 45 28.05 -13.20 7.76
CA ILE A 45 27.10 -14.28 8.02
C ILE A 45 27.55 -15.13 9.21
N VAL A 46 26.63 -15.86 9.83
CA VAL A 46 26.97 -16.93 10.79
C VAL A 46 27.50 -18.14 10.01
N ALA A 47 28.70 -18.61 10.36
CA ALA A 47 29.47 -19.62 9.63
C ALA A 47 28.69 -20.94 9.41
N ASP A 48 27.92 -21.37 10.41
CA ASP A 48 27.24 -22.68 10.43
C ASP A 48 25.72 -22.61 10.19
N GLY A 49 25.18 -21.41 9.97
CA GLY A 49 23.73 -21.18 9.90
C GLY A 49 23.26 -20.33 8.73
N GLY A 50 24.18 -19.78 7.91
CA GLY A 50 23.84 -18.97 6.74
C GLY A 50 23.06 -17.68 7.05
N GLN A 51 22.88 -17.33 8.32
CA GLN A 51 22.11 -16.16 8.74
C GLN A 51 22.94 -14.90 8.51
N LEU A 52 22.36 -13.95 7.79
CA LEU A 52 22.94 -12.64 7.54
C LEU A 52 22.94 -11.78 8.83
N VAL A 53 24.11 -11.28 9.21
CA VAL A 53 24.33 -10.41 10.37
C VAL A 53 24.45 -8.95 9.93
N LYS A 54 25.22 -8.68 8.87
CA LYS A 54 25.46 -7.33 8.34
C LYS A 54 25.91 -7.41 6.88
N GLY A 55 25.83 -6.30 6.15
CA GLY A 55 26.46 -6.15 4.85
C GLY A 55 26.56 -4.70 4.41
N SER A 56 27.29 -4.46 3.31
CA SER A 56 27.22 -3.19 2.58
C SER A 56 25.82 -2.98 2.01
N ASP A 57 25.37 -1.72 1.93
CA ASP A 57 24.04 -1.38 1.42
C ASP A 57 23.79 -1.95 0.01
N ALA A 58 24.79 -1.95 -0.87
CA ALA A 58 24.67 -2.50 -2.22
C ALA A 58 24.33 -4.01 -2.24
N LEU A 59 25.01 -4.82 -1.42
CA LEU A 59 24.73 -6.26 -1.37
C LEU A 59 23.47 -6.56 -0.54
N LEU A 60 23.21 -5.79 0.51
CA LEU A 60 21.95 -5.90 1.25
C LEU A 60 20.76 -5.58 0.33
N HIS A 61 20.87 -4.54 -0.50
CA HIS A 61 19.88 -4.19 -1.50
C HIS A 61 19.70 -5.32 -2.52
N ASN A 62 20.77 -5.89 -3.08
CA ASN A 62 20.68 -7.01 -4.02
C ASN A 62 20.07 -8.28 -3.41
N LEU A 63 20.36 -8.59 -2.14
CA LEU A 63 19.71 -9.70 -1.42
C LEU A 63 18.25 -9.40 -1.09
N ARG A 64 17.91 -8.11 -0.88
CA ARG A 64 16.56 -7.63 -0.63
C ARG A 64 15.72 -7.45 -1.90
N HIS A 65 16.35 -7.39 -3.08
CA HIS A 65 15.66 -7.12 -4.35
C HIS A 65 14.62 -8.18 -4.72
N GLY A 66 14.64 -9.35 -4.06
CA GLY A 66 13.52 -10.31 -4.07
C GLY A 66 13.16 -10.84 -2.67
N LEU A 67 13.39 -10.03 -1.64
CA LEU A 67 12.59 -10.04 -0.40
C LEU A 67 11.49 -8.96 -0.43
N SER A 68 11.52 -8.02 -1.38
CA SER A 68 10.36 -7.22 -1.76
C SER A 68 9.36 -8.10 -2.52
N HIS A 69 8.69 -9.01 -1.79
CA HIS A 69 7.35 -9.37 -2.23
C HIS A 69 6.52 -8.16 -1.89
N ASP A 70 6.10 -7.41 -2.92
CA ASP A 70 5.03 -6.45 -2.77
C ASP A 70 3.98 -7.07 -1.86
N ARG A 71 3.71 -6.43 -0.73
CA ARG A 71 2.88 -7.02 0.30
C ARG A 71 1.44 -6.91 -0.13
N PHE A 72 0.92 -7.96 -0.74
CA PHE A 72 -0.49 -8.09 -1.06
C PHE A 72 -1.20 -8.87 0.04
N ILE A 73 -2.41 -8.44 0.38
CA ILE A 73 -3.37 -9.21 1.17
C ILE A 73 -4.49 -9.68 0.25
N THR A 74 -5.16 -10.76 0.65
CA THR A 74 -6.38 -11.21 -0.03
C THR A 74 -7.59 -10.49 0.57
N VAL A 75 -8.39 -9.86 -0.29
CA VAL A 75 -9.73 -9.40 0.03
C VAL A 75 -10.69 -10.53 -0.33
N PRO A 76 -11.49 -11.04 0.61
CA PRO A 76 -12.47 -12.08 0.29
C PRO A 76 -13.58 -11.50 -0.59
N GLU A 77 -14.27 -12.39 -1.32
CA GLU A 77 -15.48 -12.03 -2.04
C GLU A 77 -16.45 -11.31 -1.10
N THR A 78 -17.01 -10.20 -1.57
CA THR A 78 -17.84 -9.31 -0.76
C THR A 78 -19.07 -8.91 -1.55
N GLU A 79 -20.25 -9.18 -0.99
CA GLU A 79 -21.52 -8.64 -1.49
C GLU A 79 -21.76 -7.27 -0.83
N LEU A 80 -21.85 -6.23 -1.66
CA LEU A 80 -22.15 -4.87 -1.21
C LEU A 80 -23.66 -4.73 -0.89
N PRO A 81 -24.07 -3.74 -0.06
CA PRO A 81 -25.48 -3.53 0.29
C PRO A 81 -26.46 -3.37 -0.87
N ASN A 82 -25.98 -2.98 -2.05
CA ASN A 82 -26.79 -2.87 -3.27
C ASN A 82 -26.89 -4.18 -4.08
N GLY A 83 -26.36 -5.29 -3.56
CA GLY A 83 -26.34 -6.61 -4.20
C GLY A 83 -25.20 -6.82 -5.20
N LEU A 84 -24.29 -5.85 -5.38
CA LEU A 84 -23.12 -6.03 -6.23
C LEU A 84 -22.13 -7.00 -5.54
N VAL A 85 -21.85 -8.12 -6.19
CA VAL A 85 -20.82 -9.07 -5.73
C VAL A 85 -19.48 -8.68 -6.34
N VAL A 86 -18.51 -8.37 -5.49
CA VAL A 86 -17.12 -8.13 -5.88
C VAL A 86 -16.32 -9.41 -5.58
N PRO A 87 -15.79 -10.10 -6.62
CA PRO A 87 -15.01 -11.33 -6.44
C PRO A 87 -13.79 -11.10 -5.56
N SER A 88 -13.24 -12.18 -4.98
CA SER A 88 -11.97 -12.09 -4.25
C SER A 88 -10.85 -11.57 -5.14
N PHE A 89 -10.01 -10.69 -4.61
CA PHE A 89 -8.87 -10.11 -5.30
C PHE A 89 -7.72 -9.86 -4.33
N GLN A 90 -6.52 -9.59 -4.86
CA GLN A 90 -5.38 -9.19 -4.06
C GLN A 90 -5.17 -7.69 -4.16
N VAL A 91 -4.89 -7.05 -3.03
CA VAL A 91 -4.61 -5.61 -2.93
C VAL A 91 -3.34 -5.36 -2.13
N GLY A 92 -2.58 -4.33 -2.47
CA GLY A 92 -1.46 -3.89 -1.64
C GLY A 92 -1.91 -3.65 -0.20
N GLN A 93 -1.20 -4.19 0.78
CA GLN A 93 -1.45 -4.03 2.22
C GLN A 93 -1.21 -2.58 2.67
N TYR A 94 -0.21 -1.95 2.07
CA TYR A 94 0.17 -0.55 2.25
C TYR A 94 -0.12 0.25 0.98
N VAL A 95 -0.18 1.57 1.10
CA VAL A 95 -0.21 2.47 -0.06
C VAL A 95 1.05 2.21 -0.90
N SER A 96 0.93 2.28 -2.23
CA SER A 96 2.05 2.06 -3.14
C SER A 96 3.19 3.04 -2.82
N THR A 97 4.41 2.52 -2.86
CA THR A 97 5.67 3.24 -2.59
C THR A 97 6.54 3.23 -3.85
N LYS A 98 7.58 4.06 -3.87
CA LYS A 98 8.56 4.11 -4.96
C LYS A 98 9.88 3.50 -4.47
N GLY A 99 10.30 2.41 -5.10
CA GLY A 99 11.61 1.81 -4.85
C GLY A 99 12.75 2.71 -5.33
N ASP A 100 13.97 2.39 -4.90
CA ASP A 100 15.19 3.12 -5.30
C ASP A 100 15.43 3.06 -6.82
N ASP A 101 14.93 2.01 -7.48
CA ASP A 101 14.97 1.84 -8.95
C ASP A 101 13.92 2.71 -9.68
N GLY A 102 13.16 3.50 -8.93
CA GLY A 102 12.11 4.37 -9.42
C GLY A 102 10.82 3.65 -9.79
N LYS A 103 10.72 2.34 -9.54
CA LYS A 103 9.53 1.54 -9.84
C LYS A 103 8.63 1.42 -8.62
N LEU A 104 7.44 0.90 -8.86
CA LEU A 104 6.48 0.63 -7.80
C LEU A 104 6.99 -0.47 -6.87
N SER A 105 6.75 -0.28 -5.58
CA SER A 105 6.93 -1.30 -4.54
C SER A 105 5.81 -1.15 -3.49
N ILE A 106 5.49 -2.21 -2.75
CA ILE A 106 4.51 -2.15 -1.64
C ILE A 106 5.19 -2.55 -0.33
N LEU A 107 5.77 -1.56 0.36
CA LEU A 107 6.62 -1.74 1.53
C LEU A 107 6.05 -1.05 2.78
N ALA A 108 6.33 -1.62 3.95
CA ALA A 108 5.84 -1.11 5.23
C ALA A 108 6.67 0.07 5.75
N ASP A 109 7.96 0.11 5.43
CA ASP A 109 8.95 1.06 5.95
C ASP A 109 9.29 2.18 4.97
N ALA A 110 8.68 2.18 3.78
CA ALA A 110 8.80 3.26 2.80
C ALA A 110 7.56 4.18 2.84
N THR A 111 7.79 5.46 2.59
CA THR A 111 6.73 6.47 2.50
C THR A 111 5.89 6.24 1.24
N PRO A 112 4.56 6.45 1.30
CA PRO A 112 3.70 6.42 0.12
C PRO A 112 4.26 7.26 -1.05
N TRP A 113 4.14 6.73 -2.26
CA TRP A 113 4.48 7.46 -3.47
C TRP A 113 3.39 8.50 -3.75
N VAL A 114 3.67 9.72 -3.33
CA VAL A 114 2.85 10.93 -3.53
C VAL A 114 3.44 11.84 -4.60
N CYS A 115 2.86 13.04 -4.81
CA CYS A 115 3.24 13.94 -5.90
C CYS A 115 3.13 13.26 -7.26
N ILE A 116 2.09 12.44 -7.43
CA ILE A 116 1.85 11.64 -8.62
C ILE A 116 0.45 11.92 -9.15
N ASN A 117 0.34 12.22 -10.44
CA ASN A 117 -0.95 12.44 -11.09
C ASN A 117 -1.66 11.09 -11.38
N TYR A 118 -2.93 11.14 -11.75
CA TYR A 118 -3.75 9.95 -11.95
C TYR A 118 -3.19 9.02 -13.05
N SER A 119 -2.77 9.58 -14.19
CA SER A 119 -2.24 8.79 -15.31
C SER A 119 -0.93 8.09 -14.98
N ASP A 120 -0.05 8.74 -14.23
CA ASP A 120 1.23 8.18 -13.81
C ASP A 120 1.03 7.11 -12.74
N ALA A 121 0.09 7.31 -11.80
CA ALA A 121 -0.28 6.30 -10.82
C ALA A 121 -0.82 5.03 -11.46
N LYS A 122 -1.75 5.18 -12.43
CA LYS A 122 -2.26 4.07 -13.24
C LYS A 122 -1.13 3.36 -13.99
N SER A 123 -0.25 4.13 -14.65
CA SER A 123 0.89 3.59 -15.40
C SER A 123 1.90 2.88 -14.49
N ALA A 124 2.13 3.36 -13.27
CA ALA A 124 3.03 2.72 -12.31
C ALA A 124 2.53 1.33 -11.88
N CYS A 125 1.22 1.15 -11.68
CA CYS A 125 0.64 -0.18 -11.49
C CYS A 125 0.79 -1.04 -12.75
N GLU A 126 0.42 -0.54 -13.92
CA GLU A 126 0.39 -1.32 -15.17
C GLU A 126 1.78 -1.80 -15.61
N THR A 127 2.80 -0.94 -15.51
CA THR A 127 4.19 -1.29 -15.87
C THR A 127 4.82 -2.33 -14.96
N THR A 128 4.25 -2.56 -13.78
CA THR A 128 4.64 -3.64 -12.85
C THR A 128 3.73 -4.87 -12.92
N GLY A 129 2.81 -4.90 -13.89
CA GLY A 129 1.89 -6.02 -14.12
C GLY A 129 0.67 -6.01 -13.18
N TYR A 130 0.42 -4.90 -12.49
CA TYR A 130 -0.72 -4.71 -11.59
C TYR A 130 -1.75 -3.79 -12.22
N LYS A 131 -2.82 -3.49 -11.47
CA LYS A 131 -3.85 -2.52 -11.85
C LYS A 131 -4.03 -1.50 -10.74
N LEU A 132 -4.46 -0.29 -11.08
CA LEU A 132 -4.96 0.65 -10.08
C LEU A 132 -6.21 0.06 -9.44
N ILE A 133 -6.35 0.21 -8.12
CA ILE A 133 -7.57 -0.23 -7.43
C ILE A 133 -8.81 0.43 -8.03
N THR A 134 -9.87 -0.35 -8.22
CA THR A 134 -11.15 0.16 -8.72
C THR A 134 -12.06 0.67 -7.60
N GLU A 135 -13.05 1.47 -7.95
CA GLU A 135 -14.06 1.98 -7.03
C GLU A 135 -14.84 0.84 -6.35
N THR A 136 -15.26 -0.18 -7.12
CA THR A 136 -15.92 -1.37 -6.57
C THR A 136 -15.01 -2.16 -5.62
N GLN A 137 -13.72 -2.31 -5.96
CA GLN A 137 -12.73 -2.96 -5.10
C GLN A 137 -12.50 -2.18 -3.79
N TRP A 138 -12.38 -0.85 -3.85
CA TRP A 138 -12.27 -0.02 -2.66
C TRP A 138 -13.48 -0.21 -1.73
N LEU A 139 -14.69 -0.15 -2.30
CA LEU A 139 -15.94 -0.34 -1.55
C LEU A 139 -16.03 -1.73 -0.93
N ALA A 140 -15.58 -2.79 -1.62
CA ALA A 140 -15.53 -4.14 -1.07
C ALA A 140 -14.67 -4.22 0.19
N ILE A 141 -13.47 -3.62 0.16
CA ILE A 141 -12.57 -3.58 1.33
C ILE A 141 -13.21 -2.79 2.48
N ALA A 142 -13.69 -1.57 2.19
CA ALA A 142 -14.27 -0.69 3.20
C ALA A 142 -15.51 -1.30 3.84
N PHE A 143 -16.39 -1.91 3.04
CA PHE A 143 -17.57 -2.59 3.53
C PHE A 143 -17.20 -3.81 4.36
N ASN A 144 -16.34 -4.71 3.86
CA ASN A 144 -15.88 -5.88 4.58
C ASN A 144 -15.29 -5.51 5.97
N ALA A 145 -14.39 -4.51 5.99
CA ALA A 145 -13.80 -3.98 7.21
C ALA A 145 -14.86 -3.39 8.16
N SER A 146 -15.87 -2.68 7.64
CA SER A 146 -16.94 -2.10 8.46
C SER A 146 -17.79 -3.15 9.19
N GLN A 147 -17.80 -4.39 8.68
CA GLN A 147 -18.55 -5.51 9.27
C GLN A 147 -17.73 -6.30 10.32
N GLN A 148 -16.53 -5.83 10.70
CA GLN A 148 -15.70 -6.51 11.70
C GLN A 148 -15.72 -5.74 13.03
N ASP A 149 -16.16 -6.39 14.13
CA ASP A 149 -16.18 -5.84 15.49
C ASP A 149 -14.85 -5.17 15.89
N ALA A 150 -13.73 -5.81 15.51
CA ALA A 150 -12.38 -5.36 15.82
C ALA A 150 -12.02 -3.97 15.24
N ASN A 151 -12.82 -3.46 14.30
CA ASN A 151 -12.58 -2.17 13.66
C ASN A 151 -13.38 -1.01 14.26
N TRP A 152 -14.14 -1.27 15.33
CA TRP A 152 -15.00 -0.28 15.97
C TRP A 152 -14.47 0.12 17.34
N THR A 153 -14.46 1.43 17.60
CA THR A 153 -14.05 2.00 18.91
C THR A 153 -14.91 1.52 20.07
N GLY A 154 -16.18 1.12 19.82
CA GLY A 154 -17.04 0.49 20.83
C GLY A 154 -16.83 -1.02 20.98
N GLY A 155 -15.99 -1.65 20.15
CA GLY A 155 -15.73 -3.10 20.16
C GLY A 155 -16.83 -3.95 19.51
N LYS A 156 -17.84 -3.32 18.91
CA LYS A 156 -18.93 -3.97 18.17
C LYS A 156 -19.29 -3.19 16.92
N VAL A 157 -19.69 -3.90 15.86
CA VAL A 157 -20.15 -3.27 14.61
C VAL A 157 -21.23 -2.23 14.90
N GLY A 158 -20.97 -0.99 14.46
CA GLY A 158 -21.86 0.14 14.64
C GLY A 158 -21.77 0.84 15.99
N GLU A 159 -21.02 0.33 16.96
CA GLU A 159 -20.82 0.98 18.26
C GLU A 159 -19.62 1.92 18.21
N GLY A 160 -19.88 3.20 18.49
CA GLY A 160 -18.89 4.27 18.34
C GLY A 160 -18.63 4.61 16.86
N LYS A 161 -17.35 4.75 16.52
CA LYS A 161 -16.84 5.04 15.17
C LYS A 161 -15.99 3.88 14.65
N LEU A 162 -16.06 3.65 13.35
CA LEU A 162 -15.05 2.90 12.61
C LEU A 162 -13.70 3.60 12.79
N PHE A 163 -12.63 2.84 12.99
CA PHE A 163 -11.30 3.41 13.19
C PHE A 163 -10.85 4.24 11.98
N GLN A 164 -10.32 5.42 12.28
CA GLN A 164 -9.74 6.35 11.31
C GLN A 164 -8.24 6.45 11.59
N GLY A 165 -7.42 6.44 10.54
CA GLY A 165 -5.98 6.62 10.59
C GLY A 165 -5.55 8.07 10.77
N ILE A 166 -4.37 8.39 10.23
CA ILE A 166 -3.73 9.71 10.36
C ILE A 166 -4.58 10.77 9.66
N ARG A 167 -5.10 11.74 10.40
CA ARG A 167 -6.06 12.75 9.89
C ARG A 167 -6.08 14.06 10.69
N LYS A 168 -5.48 14.11 11.87
CA LYS A 168 -5.63 15.23 12.83
C LYS A 168 -4.66 16.40 12.58
N GLY A 169 -3.81 16.34 11.55
CA GLY A 169 -2.81 17.37 11.26
C GLY A 169 -1.57 17.32 12.18
N ASN A 170 -1.36 16.22 12.90
CA ASN A 170 -0.19 16.03 13.77
C ASN A 170 1.11 15.73 13.00
N VAL A 171 0.98 15.36 11.72
CA VAL A 171 2.08 15.23 10.77
C VAL A 171 1.83 16.19 9.60
N ASN A 172 2.88 16.53 8.87
CA ASN A 172 2.85 17.46 7.73
C ASN A 172 3.20 16.81 6.39
N SER A 173 3.26 15.48 6.34
CA SER A 173 3.61 14.70 5.16
C SER A 173 3.11 13.26 5.29
N ALA A 174 3.09 12.55 4.16
CA ALA A 174 2.76 11.13 4.10
C ALA A 174 3.70 10.32 5.01
N GLN A 175 3.15 9.34 5.73
CA GLN A 175 3.91 8.52 6.67
C GLN A 175 4.04 7.07 6.17
N PRO A 176 5.19 6.40 6.41
CA PRO A 176 5.37 5.00 6.06
C PRO A 176 4.41 4.09 6.83
N GLY A 177 4.09 2.92 6.30
CA GLY A 177 3.12 1.97 6.90
C GLY A 177 3.41 1.51 8.33
N ASN A 178 4.68 1.53 8.75
CA ASN A 178 5.15 1.17 10.09
C ASN A 178 5.15 2.36 11.08
N TYR A 179 4.85 3.58 10.62
CA TYR A 179 4.73 4.74 11.50
C TYR A 179 3.57 4.54 12.50
N THR A 180 3.83 4.89 13.75
CA THR A 180 2.85 4.84 14.84
C THR A 180 2.36 6.25 15.14
N PRO A 181 1.06 6.57 14.91
CA PRO A 181 0.50 7.87 15.28
C PRO A 181 0.68 8.18 16.76
N THR A 182 0.97 9.43 17.08
CA THR A 182 1.06 9.90 18.47
C THR A 182 -0.31 10.16 19.09
N ASN A 183 -1.35 10.31 18.26
CA ASN A 183 -2.72 10.49 18.72
C ASN A 183 -3.39 9.14 18.96
N SER A 184 -3.88 8.92 20.18
CA SER A 184 -4.58 7.70 20.57
C SER A 184 -5.88 7.45 19.81
N ASP A 185 -6.46 8.48 19.20
CA ASP A 185 -7.69 8.38 18.40
C ASP A 185 -7.43 7.96 16.95
N GLU A 186 -6.16 7.82 16.54
CA GLU A 186 -5.76 7.45 15.18
C GLU A 186 -5.28 6.00 15.11
N GLN A 187 -6.05 5.14 14.45
CA GLN A 187 -5.74 3.74 14.22
C GLN A 187 -5.77 3.44 12.72
N ARG A 188 -4.59 3.21 12.16
CA ARG A 188 -4.35 3.08 10.70
C ARG A 188 -4.77 1.74 10.11
N TRP A 189 -4.91 0.73 10.96
CA TRP A 189 -5.11 -0.65 10.55
C TRP A 189 -6.56 -1.07 10.72
N LEU A 190 -7.13 -1.61 9.65
CA LEU A 190 -8.43 -2.29 9.65
C LEU A 190 -8.24 -3.78 9.36
N THR A 191 -9.04 -4.61 10.02
CA THR A 191 -9.06 -6.07 9.89
C THR A 191 -10.18 -6.51 8.95
N LEU A 192 -9.91 -7.45 8.06
CA LEU A 192 -10.89 -8.04 7.15
C LEU A 192 -11.48 -9.34 7.73
N SER A 193 -12.57 -9.84 7.16
CA SER A 193 -13.26 -11.04 7.65
C SER A 193 -12.43 -12.32 7.60
N ASN A 194 -11.38 -12.36 6.78
CA ASN A 194 -10.42 -13.46 6.71
C ASN A 194 -9.21 -13.29 7.66
N GLY A 195 -9.21 -12.26 8.51
CA GLY A 195 -8.13 -11.96 9.47
C GLY A 195 -6.95 -11.18 8.88
N GLU A 196 -6.91 -10.96 7.56
CA GLU A 196 -5.94 -10.05 6.94
C GLU A 196 -6.15 -8.62 7.43
N ARG A 197 -5.10 -7.80 7.37
CA ARG A 197 -5.16 -6.40 7.80
C ARG A 197 -4.67 -5.47 6.71
N ILE A 198 -5.36 -4.35 6.54
CA ILE A 198 -5.01 -3.29 5.60
C ILE A 198 -4.68 -1.99 6.34
N CYS A 199 -3.64 -1.29 5.89
CA CYS A 199 -3.19 -0.03 6.46
C CYS A 199 -3.63 1.15 5.57
N ASP A 200 -3.99 2.27 6.20
CA ASP A 200 -4.29 3.56 5.55
C ASP A 200 -5.44 3.49 4.54
N LEU A 201 -6.54 2.85 4.91
CA LEU A 201 -7.80 2.99 4.17
C LEU A 201 -8.56 4.27 4.58
N SER A 202 -8.23 4.85 5.74
CA SER A 202 -8.96 5.95 6.39
C SER A 202 -8.03 7.07 6.88
N GLY A 203 -7.23 7.67 5.98
CA GLY A 203 -6.29 8.74 6.29
C GLY A 203 -4.89 8.46 5.74
N ASN A 204 -3.90 9.17 6.28
CA ASN A 204 -2.53 9.26 5.76
C ASN A 204 -2.50 10.01 4.42
N VAL A 205 -2.96 9.39 3.33
CA VAL A 205 -3.00 10.02 2.00
C VAL A 205 -4.29 9.69 1.28
N TRP A 206 -4.79 10.67 0.53
CA TRP A 206 -5.78 10.41 -0.51
C TRP A 206 -5.20 9.38 -1.48
N GLN A 207 -6.03 8.50 -2.01
CA GLN A 207 -5.60 7.47 -2.96
C GLN A 207 -6.39 7.58 -4.24
N TRP A 208 -5.71 7.70 -5.38
CA TRP A 208 -6.32 7.59 -6.70
C TRP A 208 -7.04 6.26 -6.87
N VAL A 209 -8.23 6.31 -7.46
CA VAL A 209 -9.08 5.15 -7.72
C VAL A 209 -9.54 5.17 -9.16
N PHE A 210 -9.50 4.01 -9.82
CA PHE A 210 -10.08 3.82 -11.13
C PHE A 210 -11.61 3.71 -11.00
N ASP A 211 -12.35 4.66 -11.57
CA ASP A 211 -13.81 4.67 -11.48
C ASP A 211 -14.44 3.68 -12.48
N ASP A 212 -14.77 2.48 -12.01
CA ASP A 212 -15.49 1.45 -12.76
C ASP A 212 -17.01 1.49 -12.56
N VAL A 213 -17.54 2.54 -11.91
CA VAL A 213 -18.97 2.67 -11.57
C VAL A 213 -19.63 3.75 -12.42
N GLN A 214 -19.10 4.97 -12.38
CA GLN A 214 -19.57 6.11 -13.17
C GLN A 214 -18.51 6.70 -14.10
N GLY A 215 -17.34 6.07 -14.18
CA GLY A 215 -16.25 6.50 -15.05
C GLY A 215 -16.36 6.08 -16.52
N ASN A 216 -15.47 6.64 -17.32
CA ASN A 216 -15.21 6.22 -18.71
C ASN A 216 -14.16 5.11 -18.78
N GLU A 217 -13.71 4.77 -19.99
CA GLU A 217 -12.68 3.73 -20.23
C GLU A 217 -11.32 4.04 -19.57
N GLN A 218 -11.06 5.31 -19.25
CA GLN A 218 -9.86 5.74 -18.55
C GLN A 218 -10.04 5.76 -17.01
N GLY A 219 -11.25 5.44 -16.52
CA GLY A 219 -11.60 5.51 -15.09
C GLY A 219 -11.75 6.94 -14.56
N LEU A 220 -11.89 7.92 -15.44
CA LEU A 220 -12.27 9.29 -15.07
C LEU A 220 -13.78 9.38 -14.98
N ILE A 221 -14.30 10.11 -14.00
CA ILE A 221 -15.73 10.31 -13.78
C ILE A 221 -16.34 10.87 -15.08
N ALA A 222 -17.37 10.23 -15.59
CA ALA A 222 -17.96 10.56 -16.90
C ALA A 222 -19.40 11.08 -16.82
N LYS A 223 -20.04 10.92 -15.67
CA LYS A 223 -21.42 11.32 -15.41
C LYS A 223 -21.64 11.52 -13.91
N ALA A 224 -22.72 12.22 -13.59
CA ALA A 224 -23.15 12.41 -12.21
C ALA A 224 -23.44 11.09 -11.48
N PHE A 225 -23.28 11.09 -10.15
CA PHE A 225 -23.57 9.92 -9.33
C PHE A 225 -25.07 9.61 -9.35
N ALA A 226 -25.42 8.45 -9.90
CA ALA A 226 -26.81 7.97 -9.85
C ALA A 226 -27.24 7.69 -8.39
N SER A 227 -28.53 7.83 -8.11
CA SER A 227 -29.08 7.60 -6.77
C SER A 227 -28.86 6.20 -6.22
N ASP A 228 -28.70 5.22 -7.11
CA ASP A 228 -28.42 3.81 -6.82
C ASP A 228 -26.94 3.43 -6.96
N SER A 229 -26.05 4.39 -7.28
CA SER A 229 -24.61 4.13 -7.40
C SER A 229 -24.06 3.49 -6.10
N PRO A 230 -23.27 2.41 -6.17
CA PRO A 230 -22.62 1.84 -5.00
C PRO A 230 -21.73 2.84 -4.26
N SER A 231 -21.17 3.84 -4.93
CA SER A 231 -20.44 4.96 -4.30
C SER A 231 -21.29 5.75 -3.29
N ILE A 232 -22.62 5.71 -3.45
CA ILE A 232 -23.60 6.37 -2.57
C ILE A 232 -24.25 5.38 -1.61
N THR A 233 -24.62 4.19 -2.10
CA THR A 233 -25.51 3.23 -1.41
C THR A 233 -24.78 2.14 -0.64
N ALA A 234 -23.51 1.82 -0.96
CA ALA A 234 -22.76 0.75 -0.30
C ALA A 234 -22.22 1.13 1.09
N VAL A 235 -22.42 2.36 1.54
CA VAL A 235 -21.89 2.87 2.81
C VAL A 235 -22.92 2.66 3.94
N PRO A 236 -22.57 1.98 5.05
CA PRO A 236 -23.54 1.51 6.05
C PRO A 236 -24.12 2.61 6.94
N TYR A 237 -23.48 3.78 7.00
CA TYR A 237 -23.93 4.91 7.83
C TYR A 237 -23.90 6.23 7.06
N PRO A 238 -24.62 7.28 7.53
CA PRO A 238 -24.62 8.60 6.89
C PRO A 238 -23.21 9.22 6.78
N SER A 239 -23.04 10.11 5.80
CA SER A 239 -21.81 10.91 5.61
C SER A 239 -21.38 11.59 6.91
N GLU A 240 -20.07 11.55 7.18
CA GLU A 240 -19.42 12.16 8.36
C GLU A 240 -19.94 11.66 9.71
N LYS A 241 -20.69 10.55 9.72
CA LYS A 241 -21.10 9.86 10.94
C LYS A 241 -20.30 8.59 11.10
N LYS A 242 -20.12 8.17 12.35
CA LYS A 242 -19.48 6.90 12.73
C LYS A 242 -18.12 6.62 12.06
N GLY A 243 -17.35 7.66 11.70
CA GLY A 243 -16.03 7.50 11.07
C GLY A 243 -16.06 7.05 9.60
N MET A 244 -17.20 7.18 8.90
CA MET A 244 -17.31 6.80 7.49
C MET A 244 -16.48 7.70 6.57
N GLY A 245 -16.36 8.98 6.93
CA GLY A 245 -15.82 10.04 6.09
C GLY A 245 -16.89 10.77 5.28
N TYR A 246 -16.48 11.74 4.46
CA TYR A 246 -17.38 12.50 3.60
C TYR A 246 -17.77 11.70 2.36
N ARG A 247 -19.00 11.90 1.86
CA ARG A 247 -19.34 11.47 0.50
C ARG A 247 -20.32 12.45 -0.14
N PRO A 248 -20.32 12.57 -1.49
CA PRO A 248 -21.29 13.39 -2.17
C PRO A 248 -22.71 12.83 -2.03
N LYS A 249 -23.69 13.65 -2.41
CA LYS A 249 -25.06 13.19 -2.64
C LYS A 249 -25.18 12.69 -4.09
N ALA A 250 -26.26 11.96 -4.35
CA ALA A 250 -26.70 11.71 -5.72
C ALA A 250 -26.80 13.02 -6.52
N ASP A 251 -26.64 12.92 -7.84
CA ASP A 251 -26.62 14.01 -8.82
C ASP A 251 -25.43 14.98 -8.70
N ALA A 252 -24.49 14.76 -7.78
CA ALA A 252 -23.21 15.44 -7.82
C ALA A 252 -22.50 15.10 -9.14
N ASP A 253 -22.06 16.11 -9.87
CA ASP A 253 -21.38 15.94 -11.15
C ASP A 253 -19.93 16.41 -11.05
N TRP A 254 -19.03 15.43 -11.09
CA TRP A 254 -17.58 15.64 -11.05
C TRP A 254 -16.92 15.25 -12.36
N SER A 255 -17.69 15.20 -13.45
CA SER A 255 -17.22 14.73 -14.75
C SER A 255 -15.91 15.40 -15.19
N GLY A 256 -14.96 14.58 -15.67
CA GLY A 256 -13.61 14.99 -16.06
C GLY A 256 -12.56 14.90 -14.94
N ASN A 257 -12.97 14.73 -13.68
CA ASN A 257 -12.05 14.47 -12.57
C ASN A 257 -11.78 12.96 -12.38
N ALA A 258 -10.75 12.63 -11.60
CA ALA A 258 -10.49 11.28 -11.11
C ALA A 258 -10.94 11.13 -9.65
N LEU A 259 -11.35 9.92 -9.27
CA LEU A 259 -11.75 9.63 -7.89
C LEU A 259 -10.54 9.57 -6.96
N ILE A 260 -10.72 10.11 -5.76
CA ILE A 260 -9.82 9.89 -4.62
C ILE A 260 -10.60 9.39 -3.41
N ARG A 261 -9.98 8.50 -2.64
CA ARG A 261 -10.59 7.89 -1.46
C ARG A 261 -9.72 7.99 -0.20
N GLY A 262 -10.36 7.95 0.96
CA GLY A 262 -9.72 7.69 2.26
C GLY A 262 -9.39 8.92 3.11
N GLY A 263 -9.17 10.08 2.49
CA GLY A 263 -8.67 11.28 3.16
C GLY A 263 -7.16 11.26 3.39
N TYR A 264 -6.59 12.39 3.81
CA TYR A 264 -5.16 12.55 4.11
C TYR A 264 -4.92 13.00 5.56
N TRP A 265 -3.65 13.17 5.94
CA TRP A 265 -3.24 13.55 7.30
C TRP A 265 -3.86 14.86 7.84
N GLY A 266 -4.45 15.69 6.97
CA GLY A 266 -5.16 16.93 7.33
C GLY A 266 -6.69 16.89 7.15
N SER A 267 -7.29 15.75 6.81
CA SER A 267 -8.73 15.63 6.53
C SER A 267 -9.64 15.72 7.76
N VAL A 268 -9.09 15.77 8.98
CA VAL A 268 -9.84 15.85 10.24
C VAL A 268 -10.96 14.80 10.31
N ASP A 269 -12.20 15.21 10.61
CA ASP A 269 -13.35 14.31 10.71
C ASP A 269 -13.92 13.85 9.35
N TYR A 270 -13.44 14.40 8.24
CA TYR A 270 -13.82 13.97 6.89
C TYR A 270 -13.10 12.69 6.45
N ALA A 271 -11.91 12.38 6.98
CA ALA A 271 -11.23 11.12 6.65
C ALA A 271 -12.06 9.89 7.00
N GLY A 272 -11.91 8.79 6.28
CA GLY A 272 -12.66 7.57 6.56
C GLY A 272 -12.55 6.56 5.44
N ALA A 273 -12.83 5.29 5.74
CA ALA A 273 -12.74 4.23 4.74
C ALA A 273 -13.71 4.42 3.55
N PHE A 274 -14.76 5.22 3.75
CA PHE A 274 -15.73 5.59 2.71
C PHE A 274 -15.63 7.06 2.30
N ASP A 275 -14.59 7.78 2.75
CA ASP A 275 -14.34 9.15 2.32
C ASP A 275 -14.11 9.17 0.80
N LEU A 276 -14.90 9.97 0.10
CA LEU A 276 -14.98 10.03 -1.36
C LEU A 276 -14.99 11.48 -1.81
N ASP A 277 -13.98 11.83 -2.60
CA ASP A 277 -13.83 13.12 -3.24
C ASP A 277 -13.27 12.94 -4.67
N CYS A 278 -13.01 14.04 -5.36
CA CYS A 278 -12.39 14.05 -6.67
C CYS A 278 -11.15 14.93 -6.71
N GLY A 279 -10.24 14.61 -7.63
CA GLY A 279 -9.06 15.41 -7.92
C GLY A 279 -8.90 15.64 -9.41
N TRP A 280 -8.29 16.79 -9.77
CA TRP A 280 -7.92 17.04 -11.15
C TRP A 280 -6.88 16.01 -11.61
N PRO A 281 -7.12 15.24 -12.68
CA PRO A 281 -6.31 14.06 -13.00
C PRO A 281 -4.88 14.39 -13.38
N GLY A 282 -4.60 15.62 -13.82
CA GLY A 282 -3.25 16.09 -14.14
C GLY A 282 -2.47 16.65 -12.95
N TYR A 283 -3.08 16.75 -11.76
CA TYR A 283 -2.42 17.28 -10.56
C TYR A 283 -1.88 16.15 -9.68
N GLY A 284 -0.65 16.27 -9.19
CA GLY A 284 -0.07 15.36 -8.20
C GLY A 284 0.25 16.12 -6.92
N GLY A 285 -0.66 16.08 -5.94
CA GLY A 285 -0.44 16.66 -4.62
C GLY A 285 0.50 15.80 -3.76
N ASP A 286 1.18 16.41 -2.80
CA ASP A 286 1.99 15.69 -1.81
C ASP A 286 1.15 14.83 -0.84
N TYR A 287 -0.16 15.03 -0.84
CA TYR A 287 -1.15 14.29 -0.06
C TYR A 287 -1.93 13.24 -0.86
N VAL A 288 -1.64 13.04 -2.15
CA VAL A 288 -2.32 12.04 -2.99
C VAL A 288 -1.32 10.98 -3.46
N GLY A 289 -1.57 9.73 -3.06
CA GLY A 289 -0.90 8.53 -3.53
C GLY A 289 -1.88 7.60 -4.26
N PHE A 290 -1.60 6.30 -4.23
CA PHE A 290 -2.41 5.29 -4.93
C PHE A 290 -2.12 3.88 -4.40
N ARG A 291 -2.96 2.92 -4.77
CA ARG A 291 -2.81 1.52 -4.38
C ARG A 291 -3.10 0.61 -5.56
N CYS A 292 -2.32 -0.46 -5.70
CA CYS A 292 -2.50 -1.42 -6.78
C CYS A 292 -3.17 -2.73 -6.33
N THR A 293 -3.76 -3.42 -7.29
CA THR A 293 -4.41 -4.73 -7.20
C THR A 293 -3.84 -5.73 -8.22
N LYS A 294 -4.04 -7.03 -7.96
CA LYS A 294 -3.71 -8.15 -8.84
C LYS A 294 -4.97 -8.94 -9.18
#